data_AF-A0A562ZHN5-F1
#
_entry.id   AF-A0A562ZHN5-F1
#
_cell.length_a   1.000
_cell.length_b   1.000
_cell.length_c   1.000
_cell.angle_alpha   90.00
_cell.angle_beta   90.00
_cell.angle_gamma   90.00
#
_symmetry.space_group_name_H-M   'P 1'
#
loop_
_entity.id
_entity.type
_entity.pdbx_description
1 polymer ?
#
loop_
_entity_poly.entity_id
_entity_poly.type
_entity_poly.pdbx_seq_one_letter_code
_entity_poly.pdbx_strand_id
1 'polypeptide(L)'
;MTDDPDQTASLMTPARLAQLRMKPAKPAGTPTAYLDQLAADAGSGHVRRLVDLRKQLEVQARERNYNGVATALESLSAELPKLDFELLQPKGWLARATGKGKEEGAGFVAQYERIGRAIEDLADEVKEAHKKHQALTPVTERSLVEFEVEERAIDKIVGQGSRWLQDMRAQLKTRQFSGPDVEAQKLIDEDTKRCELLVGRLKHLGFARSAAQHTKERVNTTAGKREGALGALQSMLDGEVKAWRSRLRLVAEAVAEGGPGVDLEPARTAHDELMKALKRASRDCNQLQFYEKDLVDELAALEKPLQEAV
;
A
#
# COMPACT_ATOMS: atom_id res chain seq x y z
N MET A 1 -33.28 2.60 -10.54
CA MET A 1 -33.82 3.72 -9.73
C MET A 1 -32.64 4.26 -8.95
N THR A 2 -32.19 5.46 -9.32
CA THR A 2 -31.05 6.15 -8.71
C THR A 2 -31.46 6.66 -7.35
N ASP A 3 -31.02 5.99 -6.29
CA ASP A 3 -31.09 6.51 -4.93
C ASP A 3 -30.13 7.70 -4.84
N ASP A 4 -30.72 8.89 -4.92
CA ASP A 4 -30.01 10.16 -4.87
C ASP A 4 -29.58 10.44 -3.42
N PRO A 5 -28.28 10.46 -3.09
CA PRO A 5 -27.81 10.78 -1.75
C PRO A 5 -28.19 12.21 -1.31
N ASP A 6 -28.61 13.09 -2.23
CA ASP A 6 -29.18 14.41 -1.89
C ASP A 6 -30.66 14.35 -1.45
N GLN A 7 -31.41 13.28 -1.75
CA GLN A 7 -32.80 13.14 -1.26
C GLN A 7 -32.86 12.89 0.25
N THR A 8 -31.95 12.08 0.78
CA THR A 8 -31.88 11.77 2.23
C THR A 8 -31.55 13.02 3.05
N ALA A 9 -30.72 13.92 2.52
CA ALA A 9 -30.39 15.19 3.15
C ALA A 9 -31.50 16.25 3.01
N SER A 10 -32.19 16.31 1.86
CA SER A 10 -33.33 17.20 1.63
C SER A 10 -34.54 16.86 2.52
N LEU A 11 -34.68 15.58 2.88
CA LEU A 11 -35.68 15.07 3.81
C LEU A 11 -35.49 15.53 5.27
N MET A 12 -34.29 16.01 5.63
CA MET A 12 -33.92 16.40 7.00
C MET A 12 -34.02 17.93 7.26
N THR A 13 -34.59 18.70 6.32
CA THR A 13 -34.77 20.15 6.52
C THR A 13 -35.90 20.44 7.53
N PRO A 14 -35.78 21.47 8.40
CA PRO A 14 -36.81 21.81 9.40
C PRO A 14 -38.21 22.01 8.80
N ALA A 15 -38.28 22.56 7.59
CA ALA A 15 -39.54 22.75 6.86
C ALA A 15 -40.18 21.41 6.43
N ARG A 16 -39.39 20.43 5.97
CA ARG A 16 -39.91 19.09 5.64
C ARG A 16 -40.28 18.30 6.89
N LEU A 17 -39.55 18.45 8.00
CA LEU A 17 -39.88 17.83 9.29
C LEU A 17 -41.22 18.34 9.85
N ALA A 18 -41.48 19.64 9.74
CA ALA A 18 -42.78 20.22 10.10
C ALA A 18 -43.90 19.72 9.18
N GLN A 19 -43.65 19.61 7.87
CA GLN A 19 -44.63 19.09 6.90
C GLN A 19 -44.94 17.59 7.10
N LEU A 20 -43.96 16.78 7.49
CA LEU A 20 -44.15 15.36 7.79
C LEU A 20 -44.92 15.13 9.09
N ARG A 21 -44.79 16.02 10.09
CA ARG A 21 -45.63 16.03 11.30
C ARG A 21 -47.09 16.42 11.02
N MET A 22 -47.37 17.14 9.93
CA MET A 22 -48.69 17.64 9.57
C MET A 22 -49.50 16.70 8.66
N LYS A 23 -48.92 15.59 8.17
CA LYS A 23 -49.65 14.57 7.40
C LYS A 23 -50.02 13.38 8.28
N PRO A 24 -51.29 12.95 8.33
CA PRO A 24 -51.67 11.75 9.08
C PRO A 24 -51.12 10.51 8.35
N ALA A 25 -50.20 9.79 9.00
CA ALA A 25 -49.63 8.55 8.47
C ALA A 25 -50.59 7.36 8.70
N LYS A 26 -50.74 6.54 7.65
CA LYS A 26 -51.24 5.15 7.77
C LYS A 26 -50.31 4.32 8.67
N PRO A 27 -50.78 3.22 9.29
CA PRO A 27 -50.17 2.69 10.49
C PRO A 27 -48.97 1.79 10.19
N ALA A 28 -47.77 2.27 10.53
CA ALA A 28 -46.69 1.54 11.21
C ALA A 28 -45.50 2.52 11.38
N GLY A 29 -45.28 3.02 12.60
CA GLY A 29 -44.16 3.90 12.93
C GLY A 29 -44.50 5.40 12.88
N THR A 30 -44.27 6.12 13.97
CA THR A 30 -44.36 7.58 14.00
C THR A 30 -43.27 8.19 13.08
N PRO A 31 -43.48 9.38 12.48
CA PRO A 31 -42.46 10.06 11.67
C PRO A 31 -41.10 10.23 12.36
N THR A 32 -41.08 10.26 13.69
CA THR A 32 -39.88 10.26 14.53
C THR A 32 -39.10 8.93 14.49
N ALA A 33 -39.78 7.78 14.51
CA ALA A 33 -39.13 6.48 14.43
C ALA A 33 -38.44 6.25 13.07
N TYR A 34 -39.01 6.79 11.99
CA TYR A 34 -38.42 6.76 10.65
C TYR A 34 -37.14 7.62 10.55
N LEU A 35 -37.11 8.77 11.24
CA LEU A 35 -35.93 9.64 11.31
C LEU A 35 -34.84 9.04 12.19
N ASP A 36 -35.21 8.42 13.31
CA ASP A 36 -34.30 7.68 14.18
C ASP A 36 -33.65 6.52 13.43
N GLN A 37 -34.40 5.81 12.57
CA GLN A 37 -33.89 4.75 11.71
C GLN A 37 -32.96 5.28 10.60
N LEU A 38 -33.35 6.37 9.91
CA LEU A 38 -32.51 7.01 8.91
C LEU A 38 -31.20 7.54 9.48
N ALA A 39 -31.21 8.05 10.71
CA ALA A 39 -30.02 8.57 11.37
C ALA A 39 -29.14 7.46 11.97
N ALA A 40 -29.74 6.32 12.36
CA ALA A 40 -29.01 5.11 12.76
C ALA A 40 -28.33 4.42 11.55
N ASP A 41 -28.99 4.39 10.39
CA ASP A 41 -28.48 3.74 9.17
C ASP A 41 -27.57 4.64 8.33
N ALA A 42 -27.57 5.96 8.58
CA ALA A 42 -26.76 6.93 7.86
C ALA A 42 -25.26 6.58 7.94
N GLY A 43 -24.65 6.38 6.77
CA GLY A 43 -23.22 6.06 6.66
C GLY A 43 -22.89 4.57 6.79
N SER A 44 -23.80 3.72 7.27
CA SER A 44 -23.53 2.29 7.46
C SER A 44 -23.15 1.57 6.15
N GLY A 45 -23.78 1.95 5.02
CA GLY A 45 -23.43 1.45 3.69
C GLY A 45 -22.01 1.83 3.28
N HIS A 46 -21.63 3.09 3.49
CA HIS A 46 -20.29 3.60 3.17
C HIS A 46 -19.21 2.94 4.03
N VAL A 47 -19.47 2.77 5.34
CA VAL A 47 -18.55 2.09 6.26
C VAL A 47 -18.37 0.62 5.89
N ARG A 48 -19.46 -0.10 5.57
CA ARG A 48 -19.36 -1.49 5.06
C ARG A 48 -18.56 -1.57 3.77
N ARG A 49 -18.76 -0.62 2.84
CA ARG A 49 -17.98 -0.57 1.60
C ARG A 49 -16.49 -0.33 1.89
N LEU A 50 -16.14 0.55 2.83
CA LEU A 50 -14.76 0.74 3.28
C LEU A 50 -14.16 -0.54 3.89
N VAL A 51 -14.93 -1.34 4.63
CA VAL A 51 -14.46 -2.65 5.13
C VAL A 51 -14.11 -3.59 3.97
N ASP A 52 -14.93 -3.63 2.93
CA ASP A 52 -14.67 -4.48 1.76
C ASP A 52 -13.44 -4.01 0.98
N LEU A 53 -13.33 -2.70 0.73
CA LEU A 53 -12.19 -2.10 0.03
C LEU A 53 -10.89 -2.29 0.82
N ARG A 54 -10.93 -2.13 2.14
CA ARG A 54 -9.80 -2.44 3.04
C ARG A 54 -9.30 -3.87 2.85
N LYS A 55 -10.21 -4.86 2.87
CA LYS A 55 -9.87 -6.28 2.65
C LYS A 55 -9.27 -6.50 1.26
N GLN A 56 -9.81 -5.86 0.23
CA GLN A 56 -9.29 -5.96 -1.14
C GLN A 56 -7.86 -5.39 -1.23
N LEU A 57 -7.61 -4.21 -0.67
CA LEU A 57 -6.28 -3.59 -0.61
C LEU A 57 -5.29 -4.47 0.15
N GLU A 58 -5.72 -5.11 1.24
CA GLU A 58 -4.89 -6.02 2.03
C GLU A 58 -4.48 -7.26 1.23
N VAL A 59 -5.42 -7.89 0.51
CA VAL A 59 -5.15 -9.01 -0.39
C VAL A 59 -4.16 -8.60 -1.48
N GLN A 60 -4.40 -7.47 -2.14
CA GLN A 60 -3.52 -6.95 -3.20
C GLN A 60 -2.11 -6.63 -2.67
N ALA A 61 -1.97 -6.16 -1.42
CA ALA A 61 -0.66 -5.91 -0.81
C ALA A 61 0.10 -7.23 -0.58
N ARG A 62 -0.59 -8.25 -0.05
CA ARG A 62 -0.01 -9.58 0.20
C ARG A 62 0.38 -10.31 -1.10
N GLU A 63 -0.41 -10.17 -2.17
CA GLU A 63 -0.17 -10.82 -3.46
C GLU A 63 1.12 -10.36 -4.17
N ARG A 64 1.59 -9.13 -3.92
CA ARG A 64 2.79 -8.58 -4.57
C ARG A 64 4.09 -9.27 -4.15
N ASN A 65 4.13 -9.87 -2.96
CA ASN A 65 5.21 -10.65 -2.35
C ASN A 65 6.59 -10.56 -3.06
N TYR A 66 7.53 -9.83 -2.46
CA TYR A 66 8.89 -9.60 -2.98
C TYR A 66 9.94 -10.61 -2.48
N ASN A 67 9.53 -11.71 -1.85
CA ASN A 67 10.48 -12.68 -1.28
C ASN A 67 11.40 -13.32 -2.34
N GLY A 68 10.89 -13.58 -3.55
CA GLY A 68 11.71 -14.15 -4.63
C GLY A 68 12.89 -13.24 -5.01
N VAL A 69 12.63 -11.93 -5.16
CA VAL A 69 13.66 -10.92 -5.40
C VAL A 69 14.66 -10.87 -4.23
N ALA A 70 14.19 -10.88 -2.98
CA ALA A 70 15.07 -10.87 -1.81
C ALA A 70 16.00 -12.10 -1.79
N THR A 71 15.47 -13.30 -2.02
CA THR A 71 16.25 -14.54 -2.10
C THR A 71 17.26 -14.53 -3.25
N ALA A 72 16.90 -14.00 -4.41
CA ALA A 72 17.82 -13.87 -5.54
C ALA A 72 18.94 -12.86 -5.26
N LEU A 73 18.63 -11.72 -4.62
CA LEU A 73 19.63 -10.74 -4.17
C LEU A 73 20.59 -11.35 -3.13
N GLU A 74 20.08 -12.11 -2.16
CA GLU A 74 20.90 -12.83 -1.18
C GLU A 74 21.82 -13.84 -1.85
N SER A 75 21.30 -14.61 -2.80
CA SER A 75 22.07 -15.61 -3.56
C SER A 75 23.20 -14.97 -4.36
N LEU A 76 22.89 -13.89 -5.09
CA LEU A 76 23.90 -13.13 -5.82
C LEU A 76 24.94 -12.50 -4.87
N SER A 77 24.50 -11.99 -3.72
CA SER A 77 25.39 -11.39 -2.70
C SER A 77 26.33 -12.42 -2.07
N ALA A 78 25.91 -13.69 -1.98
CA ALA A 78 26.74 -14.78 -1.52
C ALA A 78 27.75 -15.25 -2.57
N GLU A 79 27.39 -15.24 -3.86
CA GLU A 79 28.26 -15.71 -4.94
C GLU A 79 29.26 -14.65 -5.42
N LEU A 80 28.84 -13.39 -5.52
CA LEU A 80 29.64 -12.33 -6.13
C LEU A 80 31.03 -12.17 -5.48
N PRO A 81 31.19 -12.13 -4.14
CA PRO A 81 32.51 -11.98 -3.50
C PRO A 81 33.46 -13.17 -3.71
N LYS A 82 32.98 -14.30 -4.24
CA LYS A 82 33.79 -15.50 -4.50
C LYS A 82 34.58 -15.41 -5.81
N LEU A 83 34.35 -14.37 -6.64
CA LEU A 83 35.09 -14.17 -7.88
C LEU A 83 36.53 -13.78 -7.57
N ASP A 84 37.47 -14.67 -7.89
CA ASP A 84 38.87 -14.53 -7.52
C ASP A 84 39.74 -14.15 -8.73
N PHE A 85 40.07 -12.87 -8.84
CA PHE A 85 40.98 -12.36 -9.87
C PHE A 85 42.44 -12.80 -9.67
N GLU A 86 42.83 -13.33 -8.50
CA GLU A 86 44.18 -13.85 -8.26
C GLU A 86 44.46 -15.14 -9.04
N LEU A 87 43.40 -15.89 -9.39
CA LEU A 87 43.46 -17.04 -10.30
C LEU A 87 43.99 -16.67 -11.70
N LEU A 88 43.94 -15.38 -12.05
CA LEU A 88 44.38 -14.87 -13.35
C LEU A 88 45.77 -14.21 -13.31
N GLN A 89 46.39 -14.08 -12.15
CA GLN A 89 47.71 -13.47 -12.07
C GLN A 89 48.77 -14.38 -12.72
N PRO A 90 49.70 -13.82 -13.51
CA PRO A 90 50.74 -14.60 -14.15
C PRO A 90 51.68 -15.21 -13.11
N LYS A 91 51.44 -16.45 -12.72
CA LYS A 91 52.39 -17.25 -11.95
C LYS A 91 53.57 -17.59 -12.88
N GLY A 92 54.80 -17.52 -12.35
CA GLY A 92 56.05 -17.58 -13.12
C GLY A 92 56.13 -18.75 -14.11
N TRP A 93 57.14 -18.74 -14.99
CA TRP A 93 57.29 -19.69 -16.11
C TRP A 93 57.07 -21.18 -15.75
N LEU A 94 57.41 -21.60 -14.53
CA LEU A 94 57.17 -22.95 -13.99
C LEU A 94 55.69 -23.33 -13.86
N ALA A 95 54.80 -22.38 -13.55
CA ALA A 95 53.36 -22.62 -13.46
C ALA A 95 52.73 -22.83 -14.85
N ARG A 96 53.31 -22.22 -15.89
CA ARG A 96 52.90 -22.45 -17.29
C ARG A 96 53.35 -23.81 -17.79
N ALA A 97 54.57 -24.23 -17.45
CA ALA A 97 55.11 -25.54 -17.85
C ALA A 97 54.37 -26.72 -17.21
N THR A 98 53.74 -26.53 -16.05
CA THR A 98 53.04 -27.57 -15.29
C THR A 98 51.53 -27.64 -15.56
N GLY A 99 50.99 -26.79 -16.45
CA GLY A 99 49.55 -26.80 -16.78
C GLY A 99 48.62 -26.15 -15.74
N LYS A 100 49.13 -25.79 -14.55
CA LYS A 100 48.37 -25.18 -13.45
C LYS A 100 47.61 -23.91 -13.85
N GLY A 101 48.17 -23.10 -14.75
CA GLY A 101 47.50 -21.88 -15.24
C GLY A 101 46.19 -22.15 -16.00
N LYS A 102 46.02 -23.33 -16.62
CA LYS A 102 44.76 -23.70 -17.29
C LYS A 102 43.67 -24.09 -16.29
N GLU A 103 44.04 -24.80 -15.22
CA GLU A 103 43.11 -25.19 -14.15
C GLU A 103 42.62 -23.96 -13.37
N GLU A 104 43.52 -23.02 -13.06
CA GLU A 104 43.18 -21.76 -12.39
C GLU A 104 42.26 -20.88 -13.25
N GLY A 105 42.56 -20.76 -14.55
CA GLY A 105 41.69 -20.07 -15.51
C GLY A 105 40.29 -20.70 -15.63
N ALA A 106 40.21 -22.03 -15.67
CA ALA A 106 38.94 -22.74 -15.66
C ALA A 106 38.15 -22.50 -14.36
N GLY A 107 38.85 -22.41 -13.21
CA GLY A 107 38.25 -22.04 -11.92
C GLY A 107 37.61 -20.65 -11.94
N PHE A 108 38.28 -19.66 -12.53
CA PHE A 108 37.73 -18.32 -12.70
C PHE A 108 36.48 -18.32 -13.60
N VAL A 109 36.55 -18.99 -14.75
CA VAL A 109 35.41 -19.10 -15.69
C VAL A 109 34.21 -19.76 -15.01
N ALA A 110 34.43 -20.83 -14.23
CA ALA A 110 33.37 -21.48 -13.48
C ALA A 110 32.72 -20.55 -12.43
N GLN A 111 33.50 -19.69 -11.76
CA GLN A 111 32.96 -18.67 -10.84
C GLN A 111 32.13 -17.63 -11.60
N TYR A 112 32.65 -17.13 -12.73
CA TYR A 112 31.94 -16.19 -13.60
C TYR A 112 30.58 -16.75 -14.08
N GLU A 113 30.54 -18.00 -14.52
CA GLU A 113 29.30 -18.66 -14.96
C GLU A 113 28.29 -18.88 -13.82
N ARG A 114 28.76 -19.19 -12.60
CA ARG A 114 27.87 -19.32 -11.42
C ARG A 114 27.23 -17.98 -11.06
N ILE A 115 28.01 -16.90 -11.06
CA ILE A 115 27.50 -15.54 -10.84
C ILE A 115 26.55 -15.16 -11.98
N GLY A 116 26.88 -15.52 -13.22
CA GLY A 116 26.03 -15.33 -14.40
C GLY A 116 24.63 -15.90 -14.21
N ARG A 117 24.53 -17.15 -13.72
CA ARG A 117 23.27 -17.82 -13.37
C ARG A 117 22.51 -17.11 -12.25
N ALA A 118 23.17 -16.73 -11.16
CA ALA A 118 22.53 -15.98 -10.07
C ALA A 118 21.97 -14.61 -10.53
N ILE A 119 22.62 -13.97 -11.51
CA ILE A 119 22.12 -12.75 -12.15
C ILE A 119 20.88 -13.05 -13.03
N GLU A 120 20.85 -14.18 -13.75
CA GLU A 120 19.68 -14.60 -14.53
C GLU A 120 18.48 -14.86 -13.62
N ASP A 121 18.68 -15.59 -12.53
CA ASP A 121 17.64 -15.83 -11.51
C ASP A 121 17.09 -14.50 -10.96
N LEU A 122 17.98 -13.55 -10.64
CA LEU A 122 17.56 -12.22 -10.19
C LEU A 122 16.78 -11.46 -11.28
N ALA A 123 17.21 -11.52 -12.54
CA ALA A 123 16.53 -10.84 -13.63
C ALA A 123 15.12 -11.42 -13.86
N ASP A 124 14.95 -12.73 -13.75
CA ASP A 124 13.66 -13.40 -13.86
C ASP A 124 12.73 -13.02 -12.71
N GLU A 125 13.23 -12.98 -11.47
CA GLU A 125 12.46 -12.55 -10.30
C GLU A 125 12.06 -11.06 -10.38
N VAL A 126 12.95 -10.19 -10.83
CA VAL A 126 12.64 -8.76 -11.05
C VAL A 126 11.58 -8.59 -12.14
N LYS A 127 11.69 -9.34 -13.24
CA LYS A 127 10.70 -9.33 -14.31
C LYS A 127 9.33 -9.79 -13.84
N GLU A 128 9.27 -10.86 -13.04
CA GLU A 128 8.01 -11.34 -12.50
C GLU A 128 7.41 -10.37 -11.46
N ALA A 129 8.24 -9.77 -10.62
CA ALA A 129 7.80 -8.72 -9.71
C ALA A 129 7.23 -7.50 -10.47
N HIS A 130 7.86 -7.11 -11.59
CA HIS A 130 7.37 -6.03 -12.44
C HIS A 130 6.03 -6.39 -13.10
N LYS A 131 5.88 -7.61 -13.62
CA LYS A 131 4.62 -8.09 -14.20
C LYS A 131 3.49 -8.11 -13.18
N LYS A 132 3.74 -8.62 -11.96
CA LYS A 132 2.76 -8.59 -10.87
C LYS A 132 2.40 -7.15 -10.47
N HIS A 133 3.39 -6.27 -10.37
CA HIS A 133 3.17 -4.86 -10.08
C HIS A 133 2.26 -4.21 -11.14
N GLN A 134 2.59 -4.35 -12.42
CA GLN A 134 1.79 -3.82 -13.52
C GLN A 134 0.36 -4.37 -13.54
N ALA A 135 0.17 -5.65 -13.23
CA ALA A 135 -1.16 -6.27 -13.20
C ALA A 135 -2.03 -5.74 -12.05
N LEU A 136 -1.43 -5.50 -10.87
CA LEU A 136 -2.15 -5.11 -9.66
C LEU A 136 -2.34 -3.60 -9.51
N THR A 137 -1.48 -2.78 -10.11
CA THR A 137 -1.53 -1.31 -9.98
C THR A 137 -2.88 -0.71 -10.38
N PRO A 138 -3.46 -0.99 -11.56
CA PRO A 138 -4.76 -0.43 -11.95
C PRO A 138 -5.91 -0.85 -11.01
N VAL A 139 -5.85 -2.08 -10.50
CA VAL A 139 -6.86 -2.61 -9.57
C VAL A 139 -6.78 -1.89 -8.21
N THR A 140 -5.55 -1.66 -7.72
CA THR A 140 -5.32 -0.88 -6.51
C THR A 140 -5.74 0.58 -6.67
N GLU A 141 -5.38 1.23 -7.78
CA GLU A 141 -5.78 2.61 -8.08
C GLU A 141 -7.30 2.77 -8.10
N ARG A 142 -8.01 1.85 -8.77
CA ARG A 142 -9.47 1.83 -8.74
C ARG A 142 -10.02 1.68 -7.32
N SER A 143 -9.45 0.75 -6.54
CA SER A 143 -9.86 0.53 -5.16
C SER A 143 -9.68 1.80 -4.31
N LEU A 144 -8.59 2.55 -4.53
CA LEU A 144 -8.32 3.81 -3.83
C LEU A 144 -9.26 4.94 -4.24
N VAL A 145 -9.65 5.03 -5.51
CA VAL A 145 -10.65 5.99 -5.98
C VAL A 145 -12.00 5.71 -5.32
N GLU A 146 -12.44 4.44 -5.32
CA GLU A 146 -13.67 4.05 -4.63
C GLU A 146 -13.58 4.34 -3.13
N PHE A 147 -12.43 4.06 -2.51
CA PHE A 147 -12.18 4.35 -1.10
C PHE A 147 -12.30 5.85 -0.77
N GLU A 148 -11.78 6.72 -1.64
CA GLU A 148 -11.91 8.18 -1.50
C GLU A 148 -13.37 8.66 -1.65
N VAL A 149 -14.14 8.05 -2.55
CA VAL A 149 -15.57 8.36 -2.71
C VAL A 149 -16.33 8.06 -1.42
N GLU A 150 -16.11 6.89 -0.83
CA GLU A 150 -16.76 6.50 0.43
C GLU A 150 -16.32 7.40 1.60
N GLU A 151 -15.03 7.73 1.68
CA GLU A 151 -14.49 8.66 2.68
C GLU A 151 -15.17 10.04 2.59
N ARG A 152 -15.30 10.59 1.39
CA ARG A 152 -15.96 11.88 1.15
C ARG A 152 -17.46 11.84 1.47
N ALA A 153 -18.12 10.71 1.21
CA ALA A 153 -19.52 10.54 1.58
C ALA A 153 -19.71 10.56 3.11
N ILE A 154 -18.83 9.88 3.86
CA ILE A 154 -18.83 9.93 5.33
C ILE A 154 -18.55 11.35 5.82
N ASP A 155 -17.58 12.06 5.23
CA ASP A 155 -17.31 13.46 5.59
C ASP A 155 -18.54 14.37 5.39
N LYS A 156 -19.24 14.21 4.27
CA LYS A 156 -20.49 14.95 4.00
C LYS A 156 -21.55 14.64 5.07
N ILE A 157 -21.71 13.37 5.44
CA ILE A 157 -22.65 12.94 6.50
C ILE A 157 -22.26 13.57 7.84
N VAL A 158 -20.97 13.52 8.22
CA VAL A 158 -20.47 14.11 9.47
C VAL A 158 -20.71 15.63 9.50
N GLY A 159 -20.42 16.33 8.40
CA GLY A 159 -20.64 17.76 8.29
C GLY A 159 -22.11 18.17 8.28
N GLN A 160 -23.00 17.37 7.68
CA GLN A 160 -24.44 17.61 7.70
C GLN A 160 -25.04 17.31 9.08
N GLY A 161 -24.69 16.17 9.68
CA GLY A 161 -25.16 15.77 11.01
C GLY A 161 -24.73 16.75 12.09
N SER A 162 -23.50 17.28 12.01
CA SER A 162 -23.00 18.28 12.95
C SER A 162 -23.80 19.59 12.90
N ARG A 163 -24.13 20.07 11.69
CA ARG A 163 -24.98 21.27 11.50
C ARG A 163 -26.39 21.03 12.04
N TRP A 164 -26.99 19.88 11.72
CA TRP A 164 -28.31 19.52 12.21
C TRP A 164 -28.35 19.46 13.76
N LEU A 165 -27.33 18.89 14.39
CA LEU A 165 -27.23 18.85 15.87
C LEU A 165 -27.13 20.24 16.50
N GLN A 166 -26.43 21.18 15.84
CA GLN A 166 -26.36 22.57 16.30
C GLN A 166 -27.75 23.23 16.26
N ASP A 167 -28.47 23.06 15.15
CA ASP A 167 -29.83 23.59 14.98
C ASP A 167 -30.80 22.98 16.00
N MET A 168 -30.75 21.66 16.20
CA MET A 168 -31.61 20.97 17.17
C MET A 168 -31.34 21.41 18.61
N ARG A 169 -30.07 21.58 19.00
CA ARG A 169 -29.73 22.12 20.33
C ARG A 169 -30.27 23.53 20.54
N ALA A 170 -30.20 24.39 19.52
CA ALA A 170 -30.77 25.72 19.58
C ALA A 170 -32.30 25.68 19.76
N GLN A 171 -32.99 24.80 19.04
CA GLN A 171 -34.44 24.61 19.18
C GLN A 171 -34.83 24.06 20.55
N LEU A 172 -34.12 23.04 21.05
CA LEU A 172 -34.39 22.47 22.38
C LEU A 172 -34.23 23.51 23.47
N LYS A 173 -33.18 24.34 23.38
CA LYS A 173 -32.97 25.47 24.29
C LYS A 173 -34.14 26.46 24.24
N THR A 174 -34.65 26.83 23.06
CA THR A 174 -35.82 27.71 22.94
C THR A 174 -37.09 27.09 23.54
N ARG A 175 -37.33 25.79 23.31
CA ARG A 175 -38.50 25.08 23.87
C ARG A 175 -38.45 25.00 25.40
N GLN A 176 -37.27 24.81 25.99
CA GLN A 176 -37.08 24.82 27.45
C GLN A 176 -37.49 26.14 28.12
N PHE A 177 -37.44 27.27 27.39
CA PHE A 177 -37.89 28.58 27.90
C PHE A 177 -39.38 28.86 27.71
N SER A 178 -40.14 27.94 27.08
CA SER A 178 -41.53 28.19 26.66
C SER A 178 -42.60 27.86 27.72
N GLY A 179 -42.20 27.41 28.92
CA GLY A 179 -43.10 27.22 30.08
C GLY A 179 -43.17 25.78 30.62
N PRO A 180 -43.84 25.54 31.76
CA PRO A 180 -43.74 24.30 32.56
C PRO A 180 -44.71 23.17 32.13
N ASP A 181 -44.89 22.94 30.84
CA ASP A 181 -45.73 21.82 30.36
C ASP A 181 -44.99 20.47 30.50
N VAL A 182 -45.58 19.54 31.25
CA VAL A 182 -45.02 18.21 31.57
C VAL A 182 -44.89 17.35 30.31
N GLU A 183 -45.83 17.42 29.38
CA GLU A 183 -45.77 16.64 28.13
C GLU A 183 -44.72 17.23 27.18
N ALA A 184 -44.59 18.56 27.13
CA ALA A 184 -43.51 19.22 26.40
C ALA A 184 -42.13 18.86 26.98
N GLN A 185 -42.00 18.75 28.30
CA GLN A 185 -40.73 18.38 28.95
C GLN A 185 -40.30 16.95 28.57
N LYS A 186 -41.21 15.98 28.56
CA LYS A 186 -40.89 14.61 28.12
C LYS A 186 -40.34 14.57 26.69
N LEU A 187 -40.94 15.32 25.78
CA LEU A 187 -40.48 15.41 24.38
C LEU A 187 -39.09 16.05 24.26
N ILE A 188 -38.79 17.06 25.09
CA ILE A 188 -37.46 17.69 25.16
C ILE A 188 -36.42 16.66 25.64
N ASP A 189 -36.74 15.87 26.66
CA ASP A 189 -35.82 14.87 27.21
C ASP A 189 -35.55 13.74 26.20
N GLU A 190 -36.56 13.29 25.47
CA GLU A 190 -36.41 12.31 24.39
C GLU A 190 -35.53 12.83 23.25
N ASP A 191 -35.80 14.03 22.75
CA ASP A 191 -35.01 14.66 21.67
C ASP A 191 -33.56 14.94 22.12
N THR A 192 -33.34 15.23 23.41
CA THR A 192 -31.99 15.40 24.00
C THR A 192 -31.22 14.09 23.94
N LYS A 193 -31.83 12.97 24.37
CA LYS A 193 -31.21 11.63 24.29
C LYS A 193 -30.90 11.24 22.85
N ARG A 194 -31.80 11.52 21.90
CA ARG A 194 -31.54 11.30 20.45
C ARG A 194 -30.31 12.08 19.99
N CYS A 195 -30.19 13.35 20.37
CA CYS A 195 -29.03 14.17 20.01
C CYS A 195 -27.72 13.58 20.58
N GLU A 196 -27.73 13.05 21.81
CA GLU A 196 -26.54 12.43 22.42
C GLU A 196 -26.09 11.16 21.67
N LEU A 197 -27.03 10.30 21.28
CA LEU A 197 -26.74 9.12 20.47
C LEU A 197 -26.11 9.50 19.13
N LEU A 198 -26.67 10.51 18.47
CA LEU A 198 -26.16 11.00 17.19
C LEU A 198 -24.78 11.63 17.33
N VAL A 199 -24.50 12.37 18.40
CA VAL A 199 -23.15 12.86 18.69
C VAL A 199 -22.15 11.71 18.79
N GLY A 200 -22.49 10.63 19.50
CA GLY A 200 -21.66 9.43 19.59
C GLY A 200 -21.39 8.83 18.21
N ARG A 201 -22.44 8.65 17.40
CA ARG A 201 -22.32 8.10 16.05
C ARG A 201 -21.44 8.95 15.13
N LEU A 202 -21.65 10.27 15.10
CA LEU A 202 -20.85 11.16 14.26
C LEU A 202 -19.37 11.18 14.68
N LYS A 203 -19.08 10.99 15.97
CA LYS A 203 -17.69 10.81 16.43
C LYS A 203 -17.07 9.54 15.86
N HIS A 204 -17.76 8.40 15.94
CA HIS A 204 -17.26 7.14 15.35
C HIS A 204 -17.04 7.26 13.84
N LEU A 205 -17.99 7.85 13.11
CA LEU A 205 -17.83 8.13 11.68
C LEU A 205 -16.64 9.06 11.39
N GLY A 206 -16.42 10.08 12.21
CA GLY A 206 -15.27 10.98 12.11
C GLY A 206 -13.94 10.26 12.32
N PHE A 207 -13.85 9.39 13.34
CA PHE A 207 -12.68 8.56 13.58
C PHE A 207 -12.42 7.57 12.45
N ALA A 208 -13.46 6.89 11.97
CA ALA A 208 -13.38 5.94 10.86
C ALA A 208 -12.87 6.62 9.58
N ARG A 209 -13.38 7.82 9.26
CA ARG A 209 -12.92 8.63 8.13
C ARG A 209 -11.45 9.06 8.29
N SER A 210 -11.04 9.55 9.46
CA SER A 210 -9.65 9.94 9.70
C SER A 210 -8.69 8.77 9.56
N ALA A 211 -9.06 7.59 10.09
CA ALA A 211 -8.27 6.38 9.97
C ALA A 211 -8.19 5.92 8.51
N ALA A 212 -9.31 5.93 7.80
CA ALA A 212 -9.39 5.59 6.38
C ALA A 212 -8.48 6.51 5.54
N GLN A 213 -8.51 7.83 5.78
CA GLN A 213 -7.65 8.80 5.10
C GLN A 213 -6.16 8.49 5.33
N HIS A 214 -5.76 8.24 6.58
CA HIS A 214 -4.39 7.85 6.91
C HIS A 214 -3.97 6.58 6.15
N THR A 215 -4.79 5.53 6.18
CA THR A 215 -4.51 4.29 5.46
C THR A 215 -4.37 4.52 3.94
N LYS A 216 -5.20 5.36 3.34
CA LYS A 216 -5.10 5.74 1.92
C LYS A 216 -3.75 6.41 1.60
N GLU A 217 -3.32 7.35 2.43
CA GLU A 217 -2.01 8.01 2.29
C GLU A 217 -0.85 7.02 2.41
N ARG A 218 -0.96 6.04 3.32
CA ARG A 218 0.00 4.94 3.45
C ARG A 218 0.05 4.06 2.21
N VAL A 219 -1.08 3.68 1.62
CA VAL A 219 -1.11 2.88 0.37
C VAL A 219 -0.39 3.63 -0.75
N ASN A 220 -0.68 4.93 -0.94
CA ASN A 220 -0.03 5.76 -1.95
C ASN A 220 1.48 5.88 -1.73
N THR A 221 1.89 6.09 -0.48
CA THR A 221 3.32 6.18 -0.12
C THR A 221 4.03 4.88 -0.46
N THR A 222 3.47 3.73 -0.07
CA THR A 222 4.05 2.41 -0.38
C THR A 222 4.06 2.15 -1.89
N ALA A 223 3.06 2.60 -2.65
CA ALA A 223 3.06 2.50 -4.11
C ALA A 223 4.29 3.19 -4.74
N GLY A 224 4.60 4.43 -4.33
CA GLY A 224 5.81 5.12 -4.79
C GLY A 224 7.11 4.42 -4.36
N LYS A 225 7.14 3.78 -3.19
CA LYS A 225 8.29 2.96 -2.76
C LYS A 225 8.48 1.71 -3.62
N ARG A 226 7.39 1.03 -4.01
CA ARG A 226 7.44 -0.12 -4.93
C ARG A 226 8.06 0.28 -6.27
N GLU A 227 7.55 1.35 -6.86
CA GLU A 227 8.02 1.84 -8.16
C GLU A 227 9.51 2.21 -8.10
N GLY A 228 9.92 2.97 -7.08
CA GLY A 228 11.32 3.34 -6.89
C GLY A 228 12.25 2.14 -6.72
N ALA A 229 11.85 1.14 -5.92
CA ALA A 229 12.65 -0.06 -5.70
C ALA A 229 12.77 -0.93 -6.96
N LEU A 230 11.67 -1.16 -7.68
CA LEU A 230 11.68 -1.91 -8.94
C LEU A 230 12.47 -1.18 -10.03
N GLY A 231 12.34 0.15 -10.11
CA GLY A 231 13.12 0.97 -11.02
C GLY A 231 14.62 0.91 -10.72
N ALA A 232 15.01 0.94 -9.44
CA ALA A 232 16.41 0.80 -9.03
C ALA A 232 16.99 -0.59 -9.38
N LEU A 233 16.21 -1.66 -9.17
CA LEU A 233 16.60 -3.02 -9.56
C LEU A 233 16.78 -3.14 -11.07
N GLN A 234 15.84 -2.62 -11.85
CA GLN A 234 15.93 -2.62 -13.31
C GLN A 234 17.16 -1.82 -13.79
N SER A 235 17.40 -0.64 -13.22
CA SER A 235 18.59 0.16 -13.53
C SER A 235 19.88 -0.59 -13.24
N MET A 236 19.96 -1.35 -12.15
CA MET A 236 21.12 -2.17 -11.81
C MET A 236 21.36 -3.28 -12.85
N LEU A 237 20.28 -3.93 -13.30
CA LEU A 237 20.34 -4.99 -14.32
C LEU A 237 20.82 -4.43 -15.67
N ASP A 238 20.30 -3.27 -16.07
CA ASP A 238 20.59 -2.64 -17.37
C ASP A 238 21.93 -1.90 -17.41
N GLY A 239 22.42 -1.45 -16.24
CA GLY A 239 23.67 -0.72 -16.06
C GLY A 239 24.81 -1.61 -15.59
N GLU A 240 24.93 -1.77 -14.27
CA GLU A 240 26.07 -2.40 -13.59
C GLU A 240 26.23 -3.87 -13.98
N VAL A 241 25.14 -4.64 -14.04
CA VAL A 241 25.18 -6.06 -14.45
C VAL A 241 25.62 -6.20 -15.90
N LYS A 242 25.07 -5.36 -16.81
CA LYS A 242 25.45 -5.39 -18.23
C LYS A 242 26.92 -5.00 -18.43
N ALA A 243 27.39 -3.99 -17.70
CA ALA A 243 28.80 -3.59 -17.70
C ALA A 243 29.69 -4.73 -17.16
N TRP A 244 29.34 -5.32 -16.03
CA TRP A 244 30.04 -6.46 -15.45
C TRP A 244 30.13 -7.63 -16.44
N ARG A 245 29.01 -8.08 -17.01
CA ARG A 245 28.98 -9.17 -17.99
C ARG A 245 29.89 -8.88 -19.18
N SER A 246 29.81 -7.68 -19.74
CA SER A 246 30.61 -7.26 -20.91
C SER A 246 32.11 -7.30 -20.62
N ARG A 247 32.54 -6.74 -19.47
CA ARG A 247 33.96 -6.70 -19.10
C ARG A 247 34.51 -8.07 -18.74
N LEU A 248 33.77 -8.85 -17.96
CA LEU A 248 34.22 -10.17 -17.50
C LEU A 248 34.19 -11.22 -18.61
N ARG A 249 33.29 -11.10 -19.59
CA ARG A 249 33.28 -11.99 -20.76
C ARG A 249 34.59 -11.90 -21.54
N LEU A 250 35.10 -10.69 -21.77
CA LEU A 250 36.38 -10.49 -22.47
C LEU A 250 37.55 -11.15 -21.73
N VAL A 251 37.54 -11.10 -20.41
CA VAL A 251 38.55 -11.78 -19.57
C VAL A 251 38.39 -13.30 -19.69
N ALA A 252 37.17 -13.83 -19.58
CA ALA A 252 36.90 -15.26 -19.68
C ALA A 252 37.28 -15.84 -21.05
N GLU A 253 36.96 -15.14 -22.15
CA GLU A 253 37.31 -15.52 -23.52
C GLU A 253 38.83 -15.57 -23.72
N ALA A 254 39.55 -14.53 -23.28
CA ALA A 254 41.00 -14.49 -23.41
C ALA A 254 41.72 -15.57 -22.58
N VAL A 255 41.18 -15.90 -21.40
CA VAL A 255 41.68 -17.00 -20.56
C VAL A 255 41.48 -18.35 -21.26
N ALA A 256 40.34 -18.56 -21.92
CA ALA A 256 40.06 -19.78 -22.67
C ALA A 256 40.97 -19.93 -23.90
N GLU A 257 41.29 -18.83 -24.58
CA GLU A 257 42.17 -18.80 -25.76
C GLU A 257 43.66 -18.87 -25.42
N GLY A 258 44.03 -18.75 -24.13
CA GLY A 258 45.43 -18.69 -23.70
C GLY A 258 46.14 -17.43 -24.19
N GLY A 259 45.38 -16.36 -24.45
CA GLY A 259 45.89 -15.09 -24.96
C GLY A 259 46.80 -14.36 -23.95
N PRO A 260 47.66 -13.44 -24.44
CA PRO A 260 48.50 -12.63 -23.56
C PRO A 260 47.66 -11.75 -22.61
N GLY A 261 48.26 -11.40 -21.47
CA GLY A 261 47.59 -10.82 -20.31
C GLY A 261 46.58 -9.71 -20.63
N VAL A 262 45.30 -9.98 -20.31
CA VAL A 262 44.22 -9.00 -20.37
C VAL A 262 44.39 -8.01 -19.23
N ASP A 263 44.15 -6.73 -19.52
CA ASP A 263 44.00 -5.73 -18.48
C ASP A 263 42.79 -6.06 -17.61
N LEU A 264 43.06 -6.46 -16.36
CA LEU A 264 42.02 -6.87 -15.41
C LEU A 264 41.33 -5.68 -14.74
N GLU A 265 41.86 -4.47 -14.86
CA GLU A 265 41.35 -3.35 -14.08
C GLU A 265 39.92 -2.91 -14.45
N PRO A 266 39.54 -2.83 -15.73
CA PRO A 266 38.15 -2.57 -16.11
C PRO A 266 37.18 -3.62 -15.56
N ALA A 267 37.61 -4.87 -15.43
CA ALA A 267 36.81 -5.95 -14.87
C ALA A 267 36.67 -5.87 -13.35
N ARG A 268 37.75 -5.53 -12.64
CA ARG A 268 37.74 -5.27 -11.19
C ARG A 268 36.86 -4.07 -10.83
N THR A 269 36.99 -2.98 -11.57
CA THR A 269 36.14 -1.79 -11.39
C THR A 269 34.66 -2.13 -11.56
N ALA A 270 34.28 -2.82 -12.64
CA ALA A 270 32.89 -3.23 -12.88
C ALA A 270 32.37 -4.20 -11.80
N HIS A 271 33.24 -5.06 -11.27
CA HIS A 271 32.90 -5.96 -10.16
C HIS A 271 32.62 -5.21 -8.85
N ASP A 272 33.46 -4.23 -8.50
CA ASP A 272 33.27 -3.40 -7.32
C ASP A 272 32.01 -2.51 -7.42
N GLU A 273 31.73 -1.99 -8.61
CA GLU A 273 30.51 -1.23 -8.90
C GLU A 273 29.26 -2.11 -8.71
N LEU A 274 29.27 -3.33 -9.26
CA LEU A 274 28.16 -4.28 -9.08
C LEU A 274 27.98 -4.66 -7.60
N MET A 275 29.05 -4.89 -6.83
CA MET A 275 28.94 -5.15 -5.39
C MET A 275 28.29 -3.98 -4.64
N LYS A 276 28.66 -2.73 -4.96
CA LYS A 276 28.06 -1.53 -4.35
C LYS A 276 26.58 -1.38 -4.73
N ALA A 277 26.24 -1.63 -5.99
CA ALA A 277 24.86 -1.57 -6.48
C ALA A 277 24.00 -2.67 -5.82
N LEU A 278 24.51 -3.89 -5.73
CA LEU A 278 23.84 -5.02 -5.09
C LEU A 278 23.56 -4.77 -3.61
N LYS A 279 24.51 -4.19 -2.87
CA LYS A 279 24.31 -3.82 -1.47
C LYS A 279 23.19 -2.77 -1.32
N ARG A 280 23.12 -1.80 -2.23
CA ARG A 280 22.05 -0.79 -2.27
C ARG A 280 20.71 -1.45 -2.56
N ALA A 281 20.63 -2.25 -3.63
CA ALA A 281 19.43 -2.98 -4.03
C ALA A 281 18.88 -3.88 -2.90
N SER A 282 19.77 -4.60 -2.19
CA SER A 282 19.40 -5.45 -1.06
C SER A 282 18.77 -4.64 0.09
N ARG A 283 19.37 -3.49 0.43
CA ARG A 283 18.82 -2.60 1.46
C ARG A 283 17.46 -2.04 1.04
N ASP A 284 17.34 -1.59 -0.20
CA ASP A 284 16.12 -0.98 -0.71
C ASP A 284 14.98 -2.03 -0.81
N CYS A 285 15.31 -3.30 -1.16
CA CYS A 285 14.38 -4.43 -1.13
C CYS A 285 13.91 -4.76 0.31
N ASN A 286 14.83 -4.83 1.28
CA ASN A 286 14.48 -5.04 2.68
C ASN A 286 13.59 -3.92 3.24
N GLN A 287 13.88 -2.68 2.87
CA GLN A 287 13.07 -1.53 3.24
C GLN A 287 11.67 -1.61 2.61
N LEU A 288 11.56 -2.04 1.35
CA LEU A 288 10.27 -2.28 0.71
C LEU A 288 9.46 -3.36 1.45
N GLN A 289 10.07 -4.51 1.77
CA GLN A 289 9.39 -5.57 2.53
C GLN A 289 8.88 -5.09 3.89
N PHE A 290 9.65 -4.25 4.57
CA PHE A 290 9.20 -3.60 5.81
C PHE A 290 7.95 -2.74 5.57
N TYR A 291 7.96 -1.88 4.55
CA TYR A 291 6.80 -1.03 4.23
C TYR A 291 5.57 -1.83 3.76
N GLU A 292 5.75 -2.95 3.08
CA GLU A 292 4.64 -3.85 2.70
C GLU A 292 4.00 -4.48 3.93
N LYS A 293 4.82 -4.98 4.85
CA LYS A 293 4.34 -5.55 6.11
C LYS A 293 3.59 -4.52 6.94
N ASP A 294 4.20 -3.35 7.12
CA ASP A 294 3.61 -2.23 7.86
C ASP A 294 2.28 -1.78 7.22
N LEU A 295 2.19 -1.77 5.88
CA LEU A 295 0.94 -1.48 5.18
C LEU A 295 -0.16 -2.52 5.47
N VAL A 296 0.18 -3.81 5.49
CA VAL A 296 -0.78 -4.87 5.84
C VAL A 296 -1.27 -4.72 7.28
N ASP A 297 -0.38 -4.40 8.21
CA ASP A 297 -0.72 -4.18 9.62
C ASP A 297 -1.61 -2.94 9.79
N GLU A 298 -1.33 -1.85 9.08
CA GLU A 298 -2.17 -0.63 9.03
C GLU A 298 -3.56 -0.91 8.43
N LEU A 299 -3.63 -1.67 7.34
CA LEU A 299 -4.89 -2.09 6.73
C LEU A 299 -5.70 -3.00 7.67
N ALA A 300 -5.05 -3.80 8.52
CA ALA A 300 -5.74 -4.58 9.55
C ALA A 300 -6.22 -3.67 10.69
N ALA A 301 -5.40 -2.71 11.14
CA ALA A 301 -5.75 -1.78 12.21
C ALA A 301 -6.96 -0.91 11.90
N LEU A 302 -7.22 -0.61 10.62
CA LEU A 302 -8.40 0.12 10.17
C LEU A 302 -9.73 -0.62 10.45
N GLU A 303 -9.70 -1.93 10.69
CA GLU A 303 -10.91 -2.70 10.99
C GLU A 303 -11.66 -2.19 12.23
N LYS A 304 -10.95 -1.89 13.31
CA LYS A 304 -11.59 -1.47 14.56
C LYS A 304 -12.35 -0.13 14.43
N PRO A 305 -11.75 0.95 13.90
CA PRO A 305 -12.48 2.20 13.63
C PRO A 305 -13.70 2.01 12.72
N LEU A 306 -13.63 1.12 11.73
CA LEU A 306 -14.75 0.83 10.86
C LEU A 306 -15.86 0.05 11.59
N GLN A 307 -15.53 -0.95 12.40
CA GLN A 307 -16.51 -1.71 13.18
C GLN A 307 -17.26 -0.84 14.19
N GLU A 308 -16.56 0.07 14.88
CA GLU A 308 -17.17 1.04 15.81
C GLU A 308 -18.10 2.05 15.10
N ALA A 309 -17.95 2.20 13.78
CA ALA A 309 -18.75 3.08 12.95
C ALA A 309 -19.84 2.36 12.13
N VAL A 310 -20.07 1.06 12.35
CA VAL A 310 -21.25 0.31 11.86
C VAL A 310 -22.38 0.39 12.87
#